data_AF-A0A1M4Y7I1-F1
#
_entry.id   AF-A0A1M4Y7I1-F1
#
_cell.length_a   1.000
_cell.length_b   1.000
_cell.length_c   1.000
_cell.angle_alpha   90.00
_cell.angle_beta   90.00
_cell.angle_gamma   90.00
#
_symmetry.space_group_name_H-M   'P 1'
#
loop_
_entity.id
_entity.type
_entity.pdbx_description
1 polymer ?
#
loop_
_entity_poly.entity_id
_entity_poly.type
_entity_poly.pdbx_seq_one_letter_code
_entity_poly.pdbx_strand_id
1 'polypeptide(L)'
;MAHLHPKHAAYLDSLSIETITAKLVAIGTSVGALGDLLAGEPPVSEAKRHLLTRLLDLAHVHGADELEAACHWALANNTTSLASIVSILDTKVYLTGDQPQPPVSPIHDNLRHHDEFTNTQREA
;
A
#
# COMPACT_ATOMS: atom_id res chain seq x y z
N MET A 1 9.92 14.98 -1.63
CA MET A 1 9.29 14.53 -0.37
C MET A 1 8.29 15.58 0.06
N ALA A 2 6.99 15.33 -0.17
CA ALA A 2 5.94 16.23 0.29
C ALA A 2 5.84 16.10 1.82
N HIS A 3 6.29 17.12 2.54
CA HIS A 3 6.11 17.18 3.99
C HIS A 3 4.63 17.48 4.26
N LEU A 4 3.89 16.45 4.69
CA LEU A 4 2.51 16.61 5.14
C LEU A 4 2.47 17.69 6.22
N HIS A 5 1.53 18.63 6.10
CA HIS A 5 1.33 19.60 7.16
C HIS A 5 0.86 18.84 8.42
N PRO A 6 1.47 19.04 9.60
CA PRO A 6 1.24 18.19 10.78
C PRO A 6 -0.23 18.15 11.24
N LYS A 7 -1.03 19.14 10.85
CA LYS A 7 -2.49 19.16 11.09
C LYS A 7 -3.26 18.09 10.30
N HIS A 8 -2.80 17.70 9.11
CA HIS A 8 -3.48 16.71 8.27
C HIS A 8 -3.29 15.29 8.82
N ALA A 9 -2.06 14.95 9.24
CA ALA A 9 -1.77 13.66 9.86
C ALA A 9 -2.55 13.46 11.18
N ALA A 10 -2.52 14.46 12.07
CA ALA A 10 -3.27 14.42 13.33
C ALA A 10 -4.79 14.33 13.13
N TYR A 11 -5.32 14.97 12.09
CA TYR A 11 -6.74 14.86 11.74
C TYR A 11 -7.10 13.43 11.34
N LEU A 12 -6.33 12.81 10.43
CA LEU A 12 -6.58 11.44 9.98
C LEU A 12 -6.47 10.43 11.14
N ASP A 13 -5.49 10.62 12.02
CA ASP A 13 -5.31 9.78 13.21
C ASP A 13 -6.44 9.92 14.24
N SER A 14 -7.32 10.92 14.12
CA SER A 14 -8.50 11.08 14.99
C SER A 14 -9.77 10.43 14.43
N LEU A 15 -9.76 9.97 13.17
CA LEU A 15 -10.94 9.41 12.51
C LEU A 15 -11.19 7.96 12.92
N SER A 16 -12.48 7.62 13.07
CA SER A 16 -12.94 6.24 13.20
C SER A 16 -12.75 5.47 11.89
N ILE A 17 -12.61 4.15 11.97
CA ILE A 17 -12.51 3.28 10.79
C ILE A 17 -13.72 3.45 9.88
N GLU A 18 -14.93 3.53 10.44
CA GLU A 18 -16.17 3.78 9.69
C GLU A 18 -16.10 5.07 8.87
N THR A 19 -15.55 6.13 9.47
CA THR A 19 -15.37 7.42 8.78
C THR A 19 -14.32 7.31 7.68
N ILE A 20 -13.25 6.56 7.90
CA ILE A 20 -12.20 6.31 6.92
C ILE A 20 -12.78 5.55 5.72
N THR A 21 -13.49 4.44 5.96
CA THR A 21 -14.13 3.64 4.91
C THR A 21 -15.16 4.45 4.13
N ALA A 22 -16.01 5.23 4.81
CA ALA A 22 -16.98 6.10 4.13
C ALA A 22 -16.29 7.13 3.21
N LYS A 23 -15.14 7.68 3.62
CA LYS A 23 -14.35 8.59 2.78
C LYS A 23 -13.72 7.87 1.58
N LEU A 24 -13.24 6.64 1.74
CA LEU A 24 -12.70 5.84 0.64
C LEU A 24 -13.78 5.53 -0.41
N VAL A 25 -14.98 5.16 0.02
CA VAL A 25 -16.13 4.94 -0.88
C VAL A 25 -16.53 6.24 -1.59
N ALA A 26 -16.44 7.38 -0.92
CA ALA A 26 -16.75 8.68 -1.52
C ALA A 26 -15.72 9.14 -2.58
N ILE A 27 -14.49 8.62 -2.53
CA ILE A 27 -13.47 8.87 -3.57
C ILE A 27 -13.84 8.11 -4.84
N GLY A 28 -14.21 6.84 -4.71
CA GLY A 28 -14.58 6.02 -5.85
C GLY A 28 -14.87 4.56 -5.48
N THR A 29 -15.50 3.85 -6.42
CA THR A 29 -15.95 2.48 -6.22
C THR A 29 -14.77 1.52 -6.05
N SER A 30 -13.73 1.67 -6.87
CA SER A 30 -12.54 0.81 -6.83
C SER A 30 -11.69 1.10 -5.60
N VAL A 31 -11.58 2.37 -5.20
CA VAL A 31 -10.93 2.76 -3.93
C VAL A 31 -11.66 2.16 -2.73
N GLY A 32 -12.99 2.26 -2.69
CA GLY A 32 -13.82 1.66 -1.64
C GLY A 32 -13.63 0.15 -1.53
N ALA A 33 -13.74 -0.57 -2.65
CA ALA A 33 -13.56 -2.02 -2.69
C ALA A 33 -12.15 -2.45 -2.22
N LEU A 34 -11.11 -1.72 -2.62
CA LEU A 34 -9.76 -1.99 -2.14
C LEU A 34 -9.61 -1.69 -0.64
N GLY A 35 -10.24 -0.61 -0.16
CA GLY A 35 -10.33 -0.28 1.26
C GLY A 35 -10.93 -1.42 2.07
N ASP A 36 -12.06 -1.98 1.63
CA ASP A 36 -12.71 -3.10 2.30
C ASP A 36 -11.83 -4.36 2.31
N LEU A 37 -11.13 -4.66 1.21
CA LEU A 37 -10.17 -5.77 1.13
C LEU A 37 -9.01 -5.59 2.11
N LEU A 38 -8.48 -4.37 2.25
CA LEU A 38 -7.39 -4.06 3.17
C LEU A 38 -7.84 -4.08 4.64
N ALA A 39 -9.07 -3.64 4.92
CA ALA A 39 -9.67 -3.71 6.25
C ALA A 39 -9.88 -5.18 6.67
N GLY A 40 -10.33 -6.02 5.75
CA GLY A 40 -10.69 -7.41 6.01
C GLY A 40 -11.77 -7.53 7.09
N GLU A 41 -11.79 -8.67 7.80
CA GLU A 41 -12.81 -8.91 8.82
C GLU A 41 -12.56 -8.09 10.10
N PRO A 42 -13.63 -7.60 10.76
CA PRO A 42 -13.54 -6.96 12.06
C PRO A 42 -13.15 -7.99 13.16
N PRO A 43 -12.42 -7.58 14.20
CA PRO A 43 -11.99 -6.22 14.50
C PRO A 43 -10.77 -5.79 13.67
N VAL A 44 -10.81 -4.57 13.12
CA VAL A 44 -9.71 -4.00 12.34
C VAL A 44 -8.58 -3.60 13.29
N SER A 45 -7.36 -4.09 13.01
CA SER A 45 -6.18 -3.73 13.80
C SER A 45 -5.68 -2.32 13.50
N GLU A 46 -4.91 -1.73 14.41
CA GLU A 46 -4.31 -0.40 14.22
C GLU A 46 -3.42 -0.34 12.97
N ALA A 47 -2.69 -1.43 12.68
CA ALA A 47 -1.89 -1.55 11.46
C ALA A 47 -2.75 -1.41 10.19
N LYS A 48 -3.91 -2.08 10.15
CA LYS A 48 -4.83 -1.97 9.02
C LYS A 48 -5.47 -0.60 8.94
N ARG A 49 -5.83 0.01 10.08
CA ARG A 49 -6.31 1.39 10.15
C ARG A 49 -5.29 2.37 9.54
N HIS A 50 -4.00 2.21 9.84
CA HIS A 50 -2.94 3.00 9.23
C HIS A 50 -2.85 2.79 7.71
N LEU A 51 -3.04 1.56 7.21
CA LEU A 51 -3.09 1.31 5.76
C LEU A 51 -4.23 2.06 5.08
N LEU A 52 -5.45 2.01 5.64
CA LEU A 52 -6.60 2.73 5.11
C LEU A 52 -6.41 4.25 5.14
N THR A 53 -5.82 4.74 6.22
CA THR A 53 -5.46 6.15 6.37
C THR A 53 -4.44 6.58 5.33
N ARG A 54 -3.44 5.73 5.06
CA ARG A 54 -2.45 5.99 4.02
C ARG A 54 -3.07 5.99 2.62
N LEU A 55 -4.11 5.20 2.37
CA LEU A 55 -4.86 5.22 1.12
C LEU A 55 -5.60 6.57 0.93
N LEU A 56 -6.19 7.13 1.99
CA LEU A 56 -6.75 8.48 1.96
C LEU A 56 -5.69 9.55 1.67
N ASP A 57 -4.50 9.38 2.24
CA ASP A 57 -3.38 10.29 2.01
C ASP A 57 -2.92 10.27 0.54
N LEU A 58 -2.92 9.09 -0.10
CA LEU A 58 -2.63 8.97 -1.53
C LEU A 58 -3.65 9.74 -2.38
N ALA A 59 -4.93 9.71 -2.01
CA ALA A 59 -5.97 10.49 -2.70
C ALA A 59 -5.70 12.00 -2.60
N HIS A 60 -5.19 12.46 -1.46
CA HIS A 60 -4.83 13.85 -1.25
C HIS A 60 -3.60 14.28 -2.07
N VAL A 61 -2.58 13.40 -2.15
CA VAL A 61 -1.31 13.69 -2.83
C VAL A 61 -1.42 13.59 -4.35
N HIS A 62 -2.06 12.55 -4.87
CA HIS A 62 -2.15 12.28 -6.32
C HIS A 62 -3.45 12.77 -6.95
N GLY A 63 -4.49 12.98 -6.15
CA GLY A 63 -5.84 13.29 -6.61
C GLY A 63 -6.76 12.07 -6.61
N ALA A 64 -8.06 12.32 -6.43
CA ALA A 64 -9.09 11.28 -6.34
C ALA A 64 -9.21 10.46 -7.63
N ASP A 65 -9.21 11.12 -8.79
CA ASP A 65 -9.38 10.47 -10.09
C ASP A 65 -8.20 9.54 -10.44
N GLU A 66 -6.97 10.00 -10.19
CA GLU A 66 -5.74 9.21 -10.41
C GLU A 66 -5.71 7.99 -9.47
N LEU A 67 -6.13 8.15 -8.21
CA LEU A 67 -6.23 7.03 -7.27
C LEU A 67 -7.30 6.01 -7.69
N GLU A 68 -8.49 6.45 -8.11
CA GLU A 68 -9.54 5.54 -8.58
C GLU A 68 -9.08 4.75 -9.79
N ALA A 69 -8.41 5.38 -10.77
CA ALA A 69 -7.87 4.69 -11.94
C ALA A 69 -6.78 3.66 -11.55
N ALA A 70 -5.88 4.02 -10.63
CA ALA A 70 -4.86 3.11 -10.14
C ALA A 70 -5.47 1.91 -9.38
N CYS A 71 -6.43 2.15 -8.49
CA CYS A 71 -7.14 1.10 -7.77
C CYS A 71 -7.94 0.20 -8.71
N HIS A 72 -8.59 0.78 -9.72
CA HIS A 72 -9.33 0.02 -10.74
C HIS A 72 -8.40 -0.94 -11.49
N TRP A 73 -7.25 -0.45 -11.96
CA TRP A 73 -6.25 -1.27 -12.62
C TRP A 73 -5.70 -2.36 -11.67
N ALA A 74 -5.41 -2.00 -10.43
CA ALA A 74 -4.88 -2.93 -9.44
C ALA A 74 -5.85 -4.09 -9.14
N LEU A 75 -7.14 -3.79 -8.95
CA LEU A 75 -8.18 -4.80 -8.75
C LEU A 75 -8.32 -5.73 -9.96
N ALA A 76 -8.29 -5.19 -11.18
CA ALA A 76 -8.32 -5.98 -12.40
C ALA A 76 -7.11 -6.94 -12.51
N ASN A 77 -5.98 -6.59 -11.90
CA ASN A 77 -4.73 -7.36 -11.88
C ASN A 77 -4.51 -8.15 -10.58
N ASN A 78 -5.55 -8.33 -9.74
CA ASN A 78 -5.45 -9.02 -8.43
C ASN A 78 -4.33 -8.48 -7.53
N THR A 79 -4.02 -7.19 -7.64
CA THR A 79 -2.97 -6.51 -6.91
C THR A 79 -3.60 -5.67 -5.80
N THR A 80 -3.46 -6.10 -4.55
CA THR A 80 -4.18 -5.49 -3.42
C THR A 80 -3.27 -4.90 -2.34
N SER A 81 -1.95 -4.85 -2.59
CA SER A 81 -1.00 -4.30 -1.63
C SER A 81 -0.84 -2.78 -1.79
N LEU A 82 -0.76 -2.06 -0.67
CA LEU A 82 -0.55 -0.61 -0.70
C LEU A 82 0.75 -0.21 -1.43
N ALA A 83 1.83 -0.97 -1.27
CA ALA A 83 3.10 -0.72 -1.96
C ALA A 83 2.94 -0.82 -3.48
N SER A 84 2.15 -1.78 -3.96
CA SER A 84 1.85 -1.91 -5.38
C SER A 84 1.00 -0.75 -5.90
N ILE A 85 0.02 -0.27 -5.13
CA ILE A 85 -0.78 0.92 -5.50
C ILE A 85 0.11 2.14 -5.65
N VAL A 86 1.02 2.38 -4.69
CA VAL A 86 2.00 3.48 -4.77
C VAL A 86 2.85 3.34 -6.03
N SER A 87 3.37 2.15 -6.31
CA SER A 87 4.15 1.89 -7.53
C SER A 87 3.34 2.17 -8.80
N ILE A 88 2.08 1.73 -8.87
CA ILE A 88 1.17 1.98 -10.00
C ILE A 88 0.91 3.49 -10.19
N LEU A 89 0.73 4.23 -9.09
CA LEU A 89 0.55 5.70 -9.11
C LEU A 89 1.81 6.43 -9.58
N ASP A 90 2.98 6.04 -9.08
CA ASP A 90 4.26 6.68 -9.42
C ASP A 90 4.65 6.41 -10.88
N THR A 91 4.41 5.20 -11.36
CA THR A 91 4.75 4.78 -12.73
C THR A 91 3.65 5.09 -13.75
N LYS A 92 2.46 5.50 -13.29
CA LYS A 92 1.26 5.74 -14.09
C LYS A 92 0.89 4.59 -15.04
N VAL A 93 1.13 3.35 -14.62
CA VAL A 93 0.92 2.14 -15.45
C VAL A 93 -0.54 2.00 -15.91
N TYR A 94 -1.50 2.52 -15.17
CA TYR A 94 -2.92 2.52 -15.58
C TYR A 94 -3.24 3.40 -16.79
N LEU A 95 -2.34 4.32 -17.20
CA LEU A 95 -2.49 5.12 -18.42
C LEU A 95 -1.93 4.42 -19.65
N THR A 96 -0.90 3.60 -19.45
CA THR A 96 -0.28 2.77 -20.49
C THR A 96 -1.11 1.50 -20.57
N GLY A 97 -1.99 1.35 -21.56
CA GLY A 97 -2.91 0.22 -21.70
C GLY A 97 -2.26 -1.16 -21.94
N ASP A 98 -1.05 -1.40 -21.42
CA ASP A 98 -0.37 -2.67 -21.48
C ASP A 98 -1.03 -3.68 -20.55
N GLN A 99 -1.33 -4.83 -21.14
CA GLN A 99 -1.98 -5.97 -20.49
C GLN A 99 -1.16 -6.50 -19.30
N PRO A 100 -1.81 -7.17 -18.33
CA PRO A 100 -1.15 -7.80 -17.20
C PRO A 100 0.04 -8.65 -17.65
N GLN A 101 1.27 -8.23 -17.32
CA GLN A 101 2.36 -9.19 -17.20
C GLN A 101 2.16 -9.95 -15.87
N PRO A 102 2.24 -11.29 -15.86
CA PRO A 102 2.07 -12.07 -14.64
C PRO A 102 3.07 -11.58 -13.58
N PRO A 103 2.68 -11.59 -12.29
CA PRO A 103 3.55 -11.08 -11.24
C PRO A 103 4.86 -11.87 -11.23
N VAL A 104 5.96 -11.16 -11.43
CA VAL A 104 7.28 -11.68 -11.05
C VAL A 104 7.25 -11.72 -9.53
N SER A 105 7.06 -12.91 -8.96
CA SER A 105 7.13 -13.12 -7.52
C SER A 105 8.41 -12.46 -6.99
N PRO A 106 8.35 -11.54 -6.03
CA PRO A 106 9.55 -11.05 -5.39
C PRO A 106 10.19 -12.25 -4.68
N ILE A 107 11.29 -12.75 -5.24
CA ILE A 107 12.18 -13.67 -4.54
C ILE A 107 12.76 -12.85 -3.39
N HIS A 108 12.15 -12.95 -2.22
CA HIS A 108 12.79 -12.52 -1.00
C HIS A 108 13.93 -13.51 -0.73
N ASP A 109 15.09 -13.26 -1.32
CA ASP A 109 16.33 -13.85 -0.85
C ASP A 109 16.54 -13.33 0.57
N ASN A 110 16.12 -14.13 1.55
CA ASN A 110 16.59 -14.00 2.91
C ASN A 110 18.08 -14.36 2.89
N LEU A 111 18.92 -13.41 2.45
CA LEU A 111 20.37 -13.47 2.52
C LEU A 111 20.77 -13.37 3.99
N ARG A 112 20.52 -14.45 4.74
CA ARG A 112 21.08 -14.68 6.06
C ARG A 112 22.58 -14.86 5.83
N HIS A 113 23.34 -13.78 6.00
CA HIS A 113 24.78 -13.85 6.18
C HIS A 113 25.05 -14.91 7.26
N HIS A 114 25.58 -16.05 6.86
CA HIS A 114 26.13 -17.02 7.77
C HIS A 114 27.54 -16.52 8.07
N ASP A 115 27.71 -15.85 9.21
CA ASP A 115 29.04 -15.50 9.72
C ASP A 115 29.93 -16.75 9.68
N GLU A 116 31.02 -16.66 8.94
CA GLU A 116 32.11 -17.63 8.90
C GLU A 116 32.82 -17.60 10.27
N PHE A 117 32.41 -18.46 11.19
CA PHE A 117 33.26 -18.83 12.33
C PHE A 117 34.29 -19.87 11.88
N THR A 118 35.32 -19.41 11.18
CA THR A 118 36.55 -20.19 10.96
C THR A 118 37.42 -20.09 12.20
N ASN A 119 37.10 -20.85 13.26
CA ASN A 119 38.03 -21.02 14.38
C ASN A 119 39.06 -22.09 14.01
N THR A 120 40.11 -21.68 13.29
CA THR A 120 41.33 -22.47 13.11
C THR A 120 42.47 -21.75 13.81
N GLN A 121 42.71 -22.13 15.06
CA GLN A 121 43.98 -21.92 15.76
C GLN A 121 44.35 -23.26 16.40
N ARG A 122 45.05 -24.08 15.61
CA ARG A 122 45.98 -25.11 16.09
C ARG A 122 47.30 -24.39 16.33
N GLU A 123 47.86 -24.54 17.53
CA GLU A 123 49.28 -24.45 17.93
C GLU A 123 49.26 -24.32 19.48
N ALA A 124 49.86 -25.18 20.30
CA ALA A 124 51.08 -25.99 20.17
C ALA A 124 50.95 -27.36 20.86
#